data_AF-A0A9W4KSN1-F1
#
_entry.id   AF-A0A9W4KSN1-F1
#
_cell.length_a   1.000
_cell.length_b   1.000
_cell.length_c   1.000
_cell.angle_alpha   90.00
_cell.angle_beta   90.00
_cell.angle_gamma   90.00
#
_symmetry.space_group_name_H-M   'P 1'
#
loop_
_entity.id
_entity.type
_entity.pdbx_description
1 polymer ?
#
loop_
_entity_poly.entity_id
_entity_poly.type
_entity_poly.pdbx_seq_one_letter_code
_entity_poly.pdbx_strand_id
1 'polypeptide(L)'
;MNKKEKLIHLHHCRGAGWKSIQTIMSKDPSLSSLFTTDYVEWAKMLPIPSNKLNLFLKDLHSLNTIDKLKNYEDSQIHCLTIFDDGYPFLLKQIFDPPWVLYYKGDKKLLTRKNTLGVVGTRKPTSYGLEALKSILLPLVKKKFVIISGVAAGIDAESHKITLREGGDTIGVLGGGLMQIYPKSNVTLAEEITNKGLLISETPPEMKAEPWMFPLRNRIISGLSQGVFVVEAKERSGSLITAQAAMEHGREVFALPGNVTSQKSMGTNQLISDGAKLVLSSRQIEEEF
;
A
#
# COMPACT_ATOMS: atom_id res chain seq x y z
N MET A 1 -18.52 -15.20 15.31
CA MET A 1 -17.48 -14.33 14.72
C MET A 1 -17.14 -13.22 15.70
N ASN A 2 -15.87 -13.04 16.04
CA ASN A 2 -15.39 -11.89 16.80
C ASN A 2 -15.41 -10.61 15.93
N LYS A 3 -15.14 -9.45 16.53
CA LYS A 3 -15.19 -8.15 15.83
C LYS A 3 -14.23 -8.06 14.62
N LYS A 4 -13.04 -8.65 14.71
CA LYS A 4 -12.04 -8.66 13.62
C LYS A 4 -12.53 -9.50 12.45
N GLU A 5 -13.05 -10.70 12.74
CA GLU A 5 -13.64 -11.59 11.74
C GLU A 5 -14.85 -10.95 11.05
N LYS A 6 -15.70 -10.24 11.79
CA LYS A 6 -16.83 -9.49 11.22
C LYS A 6 -16.37 -8.37 10.28
N LEU A 7 -15.29 -7.66 10.62
CA LEU A 7 -14.72 -6.64 9.74
C LEU A 7 -14.15 -7.27 8.47
N ILE A 8 -13.45 -8.40 8.57
CA ILE A 8 -12.94 -9.15 7.42
C ILE A 8 -14.10 -9.65 6.55
N HIS A 9 -15.19 -10.14 7.15
CA HIS A 9 -16.39 -10.55 6.44
C HIS A 9 -17.00 -9.40 5.64
N LEU A 10 -17.19 -8.24 6.28
CA LEU A 10 -17.63 -7.01 5.60
C LEU A 10 -16.72 -6.66 4.42
N HIS A 11 -15.41 -6.74 4.62
CA HIS A 11 -14.42 -6.42 3.58
C HIS A 11 -14.50 -7.34 2.34
N HIS A 12 -15.13 -8.52 2.45
CA HIS A 12 -15.37 -9.41 1.32
C HIS A 12 -16.72 -9.17 0.63
N CYS A 13 -17.63 -8.41 1.24
CA CYS A 13 -18.94 -8.14 0.67
C CYS A 13 -18.85 -7.11 -0.47
N ARG A 14 -19.42 -7.41 -1.63
CA ARG A 14 -19.48 -6.44 -2.74
C ARG A 14 -20.29 -5.22 -2.32
N GLY A 15 -19.78 -4.02 -2.59
CA GLY A 15 -20.41 -2.77 -2.17
C GLY A 15 -19.94 -2.24 -0.81
N ALA A 16 -19.20 -3.03 -0.04
CA ALA A 16 -18.57 -2.60 1.20
C ALA A 16 -17.20 -1.95 0.96
N GLY A 17 -17.18 -0.80 0.27
CA GLY A 17 -15.96 0.00 0.12
C GLY A 17 -15.57 0.70 1.43
N TRP A 18 -14.42 1.39 1.43
CA TRP A 18 -13.89 2.05 2.62
C TRP A 18 -14.90 2.98 3.32
N LYS A 19 -15.61 3.82 2.55
CA LYS A 19 -16.66 4.72 3.08
C LYS A 19 -17.87 3.97 3.63
N SER A 20 -18.27 2.87 2.98
CA SER A 20 -19.37 2.03 3.49
C SER A 20 -19.01 1.45 4.85
N ILE A 21 -17.80 0.90 5.00
CA ILE A 21 -17.31 0.35 6.27
C ILE A 21 -17.18 1.47 7.31
N GLN A 22 -16.69 2.65 6.94
CA GLN A 22 -16.62 3.81 7.85
C GLN A 22 -18.01 4.18 8.39
N THR A 23 -19.04 4.24 7.54
CA THR A 23 -20.42 4.55 7.94
C THR A 23 -21.02 3.45 8.83
N ILE A 24 -20.70 2.18 8.59
CA ILE A 24 -21.11 1.08 9.47
C ILE A 24 -20.46 1.23 10.82
N MET A 25 -19.13 1.42 10.84
CA MET A 25 -18.34 1.51 12.06
C MET A 25 -18.70 2.73 12.92
N SER A 26 -19.19 3.82 12.31
CA SER A 26 -19.65 4.99 13.07
C SER A 26 -21.00 4.79 13.75
N LYS A 27 -21.88 3.95 13.17
CA LYS A 27 -23.22 3.67 13.73
C LYS A 27 -23.26 2.44 14.64
N ASP A 28 -22.54 1.38 14.27
CA ASP A 28 -22.38 0.17 15.07
C ASP A 28 -20.87 -0.17 15.22
N PRO A 29 -20.17 0.52 16.14
CA PRO A 29 -18.75 0.26 16.38
C PRO A 29 -18.44 -1.16 16.83
N SER A 30 -19.43 -1.89 17.35
CA SER A 30 -19.29 -3.26 17.84
C SER A 30 -19.53 -4.33 16.77
N LEU A 31 -20.10 -3.93 15.62
CA LEU A 31 -20.65 -4.82 14.60
C LEU A 31 -21.63 -5.84 15.19
N SER A 32 -22.38 -5.46 16.23
CA SER A 32 -23.34 -6.32 16.91
C SER A 32 -24.56 -6.63 16.05
N SER A 33 -25.06 -5.65 15.30
CA SER A 33 -26.27 -5.79 14.48
C SER A 33 -25.99 -6.26 13.05
N LEU A 34 -24.72 -6.54 12.72
CA LEU A 34 -24.26 -6.80 11.36
C LEU A 34 -25.12 -7.81 10.58
N PHE A 35 -25.58 -8.89 11.22
CA PHE A 35 -26.36 -9.94 10.56
C PHE A 35 -27.87 -9.85 10.83
N THR A 36 -28.32 -8.88 11.63
CA THR A 36 -29.73 -8.71 12.03
C THR A 36 -30.37 -7.45 11.48
N THR A 37 -29.58 -6.48 11.03
CA THR A 37 -30.05 -5.25 10.39
C THR A 37 -30.82 -5.58 9.10
N ASP A 38 -32.02 -5.01 8.96
CA ASP A 38 -32.90 -5.27 7.83
C ASP A 38 -32.56 -4.44 6.58
N TYR A 39 -33.19 -4.76 5.45
CA TYR A 39 -32.95 -4.06 4.18
C TYR A 39 -33.19 -2.55 4.27
N VAL A 40 -34.27 -2.12 4.94
CA VAL A 40 -34.67 -0.71 5.00
C VAL A 40 -33.65 0.10 5.79
N GLU A 41 -33.17 -0.45 6.90
CA GLU A 41 -32.12 0.15 7.71
C GLU A 41 -30.79 0.20 6.94
N TRP A 42 -30.41 -0.87 6.24
CA TRP A 42 -29.23 -0.88 5.39
C TRP A 42 -29.28 0.16 4.27
N ALA A 43 -30.44 0.29 3.60
CA ALA A 43 -30.65 1.27 2.54
C ALA A 43 -30.56 2.71 3.03
N LYS A 44 -30.99 2.98 4.28
CA LYS A 44 -30.80 4.29 4.93
C LYS A 44 -29.36 4.52 5.37
N MET A 45 -28.63 3.45 5.71
CA MET A 45 -27.28 3.53 6.25
C MET A 45 -26.22 3.73 5.17
N LEU A 46 -26.28 2.96 4.09
CA LEU A 46 -25.20 2.89 3.11
C LEU A 46 -25.45 3.80 1.91
N PRO A 47 -24.46 4.63 1.51
CA PRO A 47 -24.57 5.49 0.34
C PRO A 47 -24.29 4.71 -0.96
N ILE A 48 -25.03 3.61 -1.20
CA ILE A 48 -24.89 2.77 -2.38
C ILE A 48 -26.25 2.55 -3.06
N PRO A 49 -26.29 2.41 -4.41
CA PRO A 49 -27.55 2.16 -5.10
C PRO A 49 -28.12 0.78 -4.77
N SER A 50 -29.44 0.61 -4.92
CA SER A 50 -30.17 -0.61 -4.51
C SER A 50 -29.61 -1.89 -5.13
N ASN A 51 -29.12 -1.84 -6.37
CA ASN A 51 -28.50 -3.01 -7.01
C ASN A 51 -27.21 -3.46 -6.30
N LYS A 52 -26.36 -2.52 -5.86
CA LYS A 52 -25.16 -2.81 -5.05
C LYS A 52 -25.53 -3.25 -3.64
N LEU A 53 -26.59 -2.68 -3.06
CA LEU A 53 -27.08 -3.12 -1.75
C LEU A 53 -27.56 -4.58 -1.78
N ASN A 54 -28.27 -4.99 -2.82
CA ASN A 54 -28.68 -6.38 -2.98
C ASN A 54 -27.48 -7.34 -3.07
N LEU A 55 -26.42 -6.95 -3.78
CA LEU A 55 -25.17 -7.72 -3.83
C LEU A 55 -24.48 -7.77 -2.47
N PHE A 56 -24.42 -6.65 -1.75
CA PHE A 56 -23.88 -6.56 -0.40
C PHE A 56 -24.60 -7.52 0.55
N LEU A 57 -25.94 -7.47 0.60
CA LEU A 57 -26.74 -8.32 1.49
C LEU A 57 -26.65 -9.80 1.11
N LYS A 58 -26.63 -10.10 -0.20
CA LYS A 58 -26.39 -11.47 -0.66
C LYS A 58 -25.06 -11.99 -0.13
N ASP A 59 -23.99 -11.22 -0.27
CA ASP A 59 -22.67 -11.62 0.20
C ASP A 59 -22.65 -11.73 1.73
N LEU A 60 -23.23 -10.76 2.44
CA LEU A 60 -23.30 -10.70 3.90
C LEU A 60 -23.92 -11.97 4.53
N HIS A 61 -24.90 -12.58 3.86
CA HIS A 61 -25.59 -13.76 4.38
C HIS A 61 -25.12 -15.08 3.76
N SER A 62 -24.31 -15.06 2.70
CA SER A 62 -23.87 -16.28 1.99
C SER A 62 -22.36 -16.53 2.02
N LEU A 63 -21.54 -15.53 2.34
CA LEU A 63 -20.10 -15.70 2.40
C LEU A 63 -19.69 -16.57 3.59
N ASN A 64 -18.97 -17.66 3.32
CA ASN A 64 -18.27 -18.41 4.34
C ASN A 64 -16.87 -17.83 4.58
N THR A 65 -16.76 -16.87 5.51
CA THR A 65 -15.47 -16.25 5.87
C THR A 65 -14.52 -17.21 6.55
N ILE A 66 -15.02 -18.22 7.27
CA ILE A 66 -14.17 -19.20 7.95
C ILE A 66 -13.37 -20.00 6.92
N ASP A 67 -14.04 -20.49 5.87
CA ASP A 67 -13.36 -21.21 4.78
C ASP A 67 -12.36 -20.32 4.03
N LYS A 68 -12.70 -19.04 3.81
CA LYS A 68 -11.76 -18.08 3.20
C LYS A 68 -10.52 -17.87 4.05
N LEU A 69 -10.67 -17.64 5.35
CA LEU A 69 -9.55 -17.46 6.27
C LEU A 69 -8.67 -18.71 6.32
N LYS A 70 -9.27 -19.90 6.32
CA LYS A 70 -8.54 -21.17 6.24
C LYS A 70 -7.73 -21.27 4.94
N ASN A 71 -8.33 -20.97 3.78
CA ASN A 71 -7.61 -20.97 2.51
C ASN A 71 -6.44 -19.95 2.51
N TYR A 72 -6.63 -18.79 3.16
CA TYR A 72 -5.57 -17.80 3.29
C TYR A 72 -4.43 -18.33 4.15
N GLU A 73 -4.74 -18.96 5.29
CA GLU A 73 -3.75 -19.59 6.16
C GLU A 73 -2.99 -20.72 5.46
N ASP A 74 -3.68 -21.60 4.72
CA ASP A 74 -3.08 -22.66 3.89
C ASP A 74 -2.10 -22.08 2.84
N SER A 75 -2.36 -20.85 2.39
CA SER A 75 -1.50 -20.10 1.46
C SER A 75 -0.46 -19.20 2.15
N GLN A 76 -0.33 -19.29 3.47
CA GLN A 76 0.52 -18.43 4.32
C GLN A 76 0.20 -16.93 4.19
N ILE A 77 -1.06 -16.62 3.96
CA ILE A 77 -1.60 -15.27 3.91
C ILE A 77 -2.35 -15.03 5.21
N HIS A 78 -2.00 -13.95 5.89
CA HIS A 78 -2.59 -13.58 7.15
C HIS A 78 -3.33 -12.25 7.02
N CYS A 79 -4.30 -12.03 7.90
CA CYS A 79 -5.07 -10.78 7.97
C CYS A 79 -4.62 -9.95 9.18
N LEU A 80 -4.62 -8.64 9.01
CA LEU A 80 -4.38 -7.64 10.05
C LEU A 80 -5.45 -6.55 9.91
N THR A 81 -6.21 -6.30 10.96
CA THR A 81 -7.27 -5.29 10.99
C THR A 81 -6.81 -4.04 11.73
N ILE A 82 -7.49 -2.91 11.49
CA ILE A 82 -7.22 -1.65 12.21
C ILE A 82 -7.35 -1.75 13.75
N PHE A 83 -8.00 -2.81 14.25
CA PHE A 83 -8.18 -3.12 15.67
C PHE A 83 -7.04 -3.95 16.27
N ASP A 84 -6.10 -4.41 15.46
CA ASP A 84 -4.94 -5.16 15.94
C ASP A 84 -3.86 -4.22 16.48
N ASP A 85 -3.27 -4.58 17.62
CA ASP A 85 -2.17 -3.81 18.24
C ASP A 85 -0.94 -3.73 17.33
N GLY A 86 -0.76 -4.71 16.44
CA GLY A 86 0.30 -4.74 15.44
C GLY A 86 0.01 -3.91 14.18
N TYR A 87 -1.11 -3.19 14.11
CA TYR A 87 -1.43 -2.37 12.95
C TYR A 87 -0.45 -1.17 12.83
N PRO A 88 0.12 -0.89 11.66
CA PRO A 88 1.18 0.12 11.53
C PRO A 88 0.71 1.50 11.97
N PHE A 89 1.44 2.10 12.92
CA PHE A 89 1.07 3.38 13.53
C PHE A 89 0.92 4.51 12.50
N LEU A 90 1.91 4.69 11.63
CA LEU A 90 1.89 5.75 10.60
C LEU A 90 0.74 5.54 9.62
N LEU A 91 0.46 4.29 9.24
CA LEU A 91 -0.61 3.98 8.31
C LEU A 91 -1.97 4.25 8.93
N LYS A 92 -2.14 4.01 10.24
CA LYS A 92 -3.38 4.29 10.97
C LYS A 92 -3.73 5.79 11.04
N GLN A 93 -2.74 6.66 10.83
CA GLN A 93 -2.91 8.12 10.92
C GLN A 93 -3.31 8.79 9.60
N ILE A 94 -3.28 8.07 8.48
CA ILE A 94 -3.72 8.67 7.21
C ILE A 94 -5.23 8.93 7.24
N PHE A 95 -5.75 9.69 6.27
CA PHE A 95 -7.17 10.03 6.23
C PHE A 95 -8.08 8.79 6.10
N ASP A 96 -7.68 7.84 5.25
CA ASP A 96 -8.42 6.62 4.93
C ASP A 96 -7.59 5.34 5.14
N PRO A 97 -7.22 5.00 6.39
CA PRO A 97 -6.41 3.83 6.69
C PRO A 97 -7.13 2.54 6.26
N PRO A 98 -6.43 1.56 5.64
CA PRO A 98 -7.02 0.27 5.30
C PRO A 98 -7.70 -0.40 6.50
N TRP A 99 -8.98 -0.75 6.36
CA TRP A 99 -9.69 -1.48 7.42
C TRP A 99 -9.07 -2.86 7.68
N VAL A 100 -8.65 -3.51 6.61
CA VAL A 100 -8.01 -4.83 6.61
C VAL A 100 -6.79 -4.78 5.69
N LEU A 101 -5.67 -5.31 6.17
CA LEU A 101 -4.49 -5.63 5.40
C LEU A 101 -4.33 -7.15 5.34
N TYR A 102 -4.04 -7.65 4.16
CA TYR A 102 -3.60 -9.02 3.93
C TYR A 102 -2.10 -8.99 3.73
N TYR A 103 -1.37 -9.93 4.32
CA TYR A 103 0.08 -9.97 4.20
C TYR A 103 0.65 -11.38 4.12
N LYS A 104 1.84 -11.49 3.53
CA LYS A 104 2.65 -12.71 3.46
C LYS A 104 4.13 -12.35 3.60
N GLY A 105 4.84 -13.01 4.51
CA GLY A 105 6.24 -12.71 4.89
C GLY A 105 6.39 -12.20 6.32
N ASP A 106 7.48 -11.48 6.62
CA ASP A 106 7.80 -11.05 7.98
C ASP A 106 7.02 -9.81 8.43
N LYS A 107 5.97 -10.04 9.22
CA LYS A 107 5.13 -8.97 9.78
C LYS A 107 5.88 -7.97 10.67
N LYS A 108 7.05 -8.32 11.22
CA LYS A 108 7.82 -7.42 12.10
C LYS A 108 8.22 -6.13 11.38
N LEU A 109 8.34 -6.17 10.05
CA LEU A 109 8.66 -5.01 9.22
C LEU A 109 7.63 -3.88 9.36
N LEU A 110 6.36 -4.20 9.66
CA LEU A 110 5.28 -3.21 9.87
C LEU A 110 5.48 -2.32 11.10
N THR A 111 6.35 -2.73 12.04
CA THR A 111 6.64 -1.99 13.28
C THR A 111 7.97 -1.24 13.26
N ARG A 112 8.68 -1.27 12.13
CA ARG A 112 9.97 -0.59 11.97
C ARG A 112 9.73 0.91 11.84
N LYS A 113 10.63 1.70 12.43
CA LYS A 113 10.54 3.17 12.42
C LYS A 113 11.05 3.72 11.09
N ASN A 114 12.31 3.43 10.77
CA ASN A 114 13.02 3.94 9.59
C ASN A 114 12.46 3.31 8.31
N THR A 115 11.46 3.95 7.73
CA THR A 115 10.69 3.46 6.58
C THR A 115 10.70 4.51 5.48
N LEU A 116 11.16 4.10 4.29
CA LEU A 116 11.24 4.99 3.13
C LEU A 116 10.42 4.41 1.99
N GLY A 117 9.41 5.17 1.55
CA GLY A 117 8.67 4.88 0.34
C GLY A 117 9.54 5.23 -0.87
N VAL A 118 9.69 4.34 -1.84
CA VAL A 118 10.47 4.62 -3.06
C VAL A 118 9.58 4.42 -4.26
N VAL A 119 9.41 5.47 -5.06
CA VAL A 119 8.53 5.45 -6.23
C VAL A 119 9.17 6.13 -7.44
N GLY A 120 8.72 5.75 -8.62
CA GLY A 120 9.14 6.43 -9.84
C GLY A 120 8.59 5.80 -11.10
N THR A 121 9.19 6.18 -12.23
CA THR A 121 8.79 5.73 -13.55
C THR A 121 8.91 4.22 -13.73
N ARG A 122 8.00 3.66 -14.52
CA ARG A 122 8.04 2.26 -14.94
C ARG A 122 9.14 1.95 -15.96
N LYS A 123 9.76 2.99 -16.53
CA LYS A 123 10.84 2.90 -17.52
C LYS A 123 11.97 3.85 -17.13
N PRO A 124 12.78 3.52 -16.11
CA PRO A 124 13.84 4.42 -15.64
C PRO A 124 14.94 4.61 -16.68
N THR A 125 15.68 5.71 -16.58
CA THR A 125 16.94 5.91 -17.32
C THR A 125 18.09 5.20 -16.62
N SER A 126 19.22 5.04 -17.31
CA SER A 126 20.46 4.57 -16.68
C SER A 126 20.88 5.48 -15.52
N TYR A 127 20.73 6.80 -15.69
CA TYR A 127 20.96 7.79 -14.63
C TYR A 127 20.08 7.51 -13.40
N GLY A 128 18.77 7.34 -13.59
CA GLY A 128 17.84 7.06 -12.50
C GLY A 128 18.16 5.75 -11.78
N LEU A 129 18.59 4.71 -12.50
CA LEU A 129 19.00 3.43 -11.90
C LEU A 129 20.31 3.54 -11.11
N GLU A 130 21.31 4.24 -11.63
CA GLU A 130 22.59 4.46 -10.96
C GLU A 130 22.42 5.31 -9.69
N ALA A 131 21.65 6.39 -9.79
CA ALA A 131 21.32 7.25 -8.65
C ALA A 131 20.49 6.50 -7.60
N LEU A 132 19.49 5.72 -8.02
CA LEU A 132 18.72 4.87 -7.11
C LEU A 132 19.64 3.94 -6.31
N LYS A 133 20.56 3.27 -7.00
CA LYS A 133 21.52 2.36 -6.36
C LYS A 133 22.44 3.11 -5.41
N SER A 134 23.05 4.22 -5.83
CA SER A 134 24.00 4.97 -4.99
C SER A 134 23.34 5.54 -3.72
N ILE A 135 22.07 5.94 -3.81
CA ILE A 135 21.30 6.51 -2.68
C ILE A 135 20.72 5.43 -1.77
N LEU A 136 20.21 4.31 -2.31
CA LEU A 136 19.60 3.26 -1.48
C LEU A 136 20.62 2.42 -0.71
N LEU A 137 21.78 2.12 -1.29
CA LEU A 137 22.76 1.23 -0.65
C LEU A 137 23.15 1.67 0.78
N PRO A 138 23.46 2.95 1.06
CA PRO A 138 23.73 3.40 2.42
C PRO A 138 22.53 3.27 3.36
N LEU A 139 21.32 3.58 2.88
CA LEU A 139 20.09 3.50 3.69
C LEU A 139 19.78 2.06 4.08
N VAL A 140 19.93 1.12 3.15
CA VAL A 140 19.77 -0.31 3.40
C VAL A 140 20.77 -0.81 4.45
N LYS A 141 22.03 -0.39 4.37
CA LYS A 141 23.05 -0.70 5.39
C LYS A 141 22.70 -0.14 6.76
N LYS A 142 22.01 1.01 6.80
CA LYS A 142 21.47 1.63 8.02
C LYS A 142 20.10 1.07 8.45
N LYS A 143 19.67 -0.05 7.86
CA LYS A 143 18.44 -0.77 8.21
C LYS A 143 17.15 0.02 7.99
N PHE A 144 17.15 0.93 7.01
CA PHE A 144 15.91 1.46 6.46
C PHE A 144 15.11 0.33 5.80
N VAL A 145 13.81 0.30 6.07
CA VAL A 145 12.87 -0.57 5.36
C VAL A 145 12.42 0.15 4.10
N ILE A 146 12.68 -0.46 2.94
CA ILE A 146 12.29 0.10 1.65
C ILE A 146 10.88 -0.36 1.28
N ILE A 147 9.97 0.59 1.09
CA ILE A 147 8.56 0.33 0.79
C ILE A 147 8.27 0.76 -0.65
N SER A 148 7.74 -0.15 -1.47
CA SER A 148 7.40 0.19 -2.86
C SER A 148 6.29 -0.69 -3.42
N GLY A 149 5.88 -0.41 -4.65
CA GLY A 149 4.66 -0.93 -5.26
C GLY A 149 4.81 -2.19 -6.10
N VAL A 150 5.96 -2.87 -6.09
CA VAL A 150 6.22 -4.08 -6.91
C VAL A 150 5.91 -3.88 -8.42
N ALA A 151 5.80 -2.63 -8.88
CA ALA A 151 5.57 -2.33 -10.30
C ALA A 151 6.88 -2.48 -11.08
N ALA A 152 6.80 -2.44 -12.41
CA ALA A 152 8.01 -2.36 -13.24
C ALA A 152 8.80 -1.06 -12.97
N GLY A 153 10.08 -1.04 -13.35
CA GLY A 153 10.92 0.15 -13.24
C GLY A 153 11.46 0.40 -11.84
N ILE A 154 11.34 1.63 -11.36
CA ILE A 154 11.90 2.08 -10.07
C ILE A 154 11.42 1.21 -8.91
N ASP A 155 10.13 0.88 -8.86
CA ASP A 155 9.56 0.04 -7.79
C ASP A 155 10.28 -1.32 -7.73
N ALA A 156 10.32 -2.06 -8.84
CA ALA A 156 10.98 -3.36 -8.89
C ALA A 156 12.48 -3.26 -8.59
N GLU A 157 13.18 -2.25 -9.09
CA GLU A 157 14.62 -2.14 -8.86
C GLU A 157 14.94 -1.76 -7.40
N SER A 158 14.10 -0.95 -6.75
CA SER A 158 14.26 -0.62 -5.33
C SER A 158 14.21 -1.88 -4.45
N HIS A 159 13.26 -2.78 -4.71
CA HIS A 159 13.18 -4.07 -4.04
C HIS A 159 14.39 -4.96 -4.36
N LYS A 160 14.79 -5.07 -5.62
CA LYS A 160 15.92 -5.92 -6.04
C LYS A 160 17.24 -5.47 -5.41
N ILE A 161 17.52 -4.16 -5.41
CA ILE A 161 18.70 -3.61 -4.74
C ILE A 161 18.68 -3.96 -3.26
N THR A 162 17.54 -3.73 -2.60
CA THR A 162 17.40 -3.99 -1.16
C THR A 162 17.60 -5.46 -0.82
N LEU A 163 16.97 -6.37 -1.56
CA LEU A 163 17.07 -7.81 -1.36
C LEU A 163 18.48 -8.37 -1.63
N ARG A 164 19.17 -7.86 -2.66
CA ARG A 164 20.55 -8.27 -2.98
C ARG A 164 21.52 -7.94 -1.86
N GLU A 165 21.29 -6.85 -1.16
CA GLU A 165 22.14 -6.39 -0.04
C GLU A 165 21.69 -6.96 1.32
N GLY A 166 20.70 -7.86 1.34
CA GLY A 166 20.16 -8.42 2.58
C GLY A 166 19.41 -7.38 3.45
N GLY A 167 18.82 -6.37 2.81
CA GLY A 167 17.99 -5.36 3.42
C GLY A 167 16.53 -5.78 3.61
N ASP A 168 15.81 -4.99 4.41
CA ASP A 168 14.39 -5.19 4.69
C ASP A 168 13.53 -4.43 3.65
N THR A 169 12.52 -5.10 3.08
CA THR A 169 11.62 -4.45 2.11
C THR A 169 10.16 -4.87 2.25
N ILE A 170 9.24 -3.92 2.01
CA ILE A 170 7.80 -4.14 1.98
C ILE A 170 7.26 -3.84 0.59
N GLY A 171 6.73 -4.85 -0.09
CA GLY A 171 5.98 -4.69 -1.34
C GLY A 171 4.50 -4.46 -1.05
N VAL A 172 3.92 -3.40 -1.60
CA VAL A 172 2.49 -3.09 -1.46
C VAL A 172 1.81 -3.40 -2.79
N LEU A 173 0.86 -4.33 -2.84
CA LEU A 173 0.17 -4.73 -4.08
C LEU A 173 -1.08 -3.89 -4.34
N GLY A 174 -1.40 -3.69 -5.62
CA GLY A 174 -2.68 -3.12 -6.06
C GLY A 174 -3.79 -4.15 -6.26
N GLY A 175 -3.48 -5.45 -6.15
CA GLY A 175 -4.44 -6.57 -6.22
C GLY A 175 -4.25 -7.52 -5.05
N GLY A 176 -4.99 -8.62 -5.04
CA GLY A 176 -4.89 -9.64 -4.01
C GLY A 176 -3.58 -10.42 -4.07
N LEU A 177 -3.15 -10.95 -2.92
CA LEU A 177 -1.90 -11.72 -2.77
C LEU A 177 -1.87 -13.03 -3.58
N MET A 178 -3.02 -13.56 -4.01
CA MET A 178 -3.12 -14.73 -4.89
C MET A 178 -3.19 -14.34 -6.38
N GLN A 179 -3.20 -13.04 -6.70
CA GLN A 179 -3.35 -12.50 -8.05
C GLN A 179 -2.26 -11.46 -8.34
N ILE A 180 -1.00 -11.87 -8.22
CA ILE A 180 0.16 -10.98 -8.38
C ILE A 180 0.17 -10.31 -9.76
N TYR A 181 0.31 -8.99 -9.76
CA TYR A 181 0.44 -8.17 -10.95
C TYR A 181 1.53 -7.10 -10.77
N PRO A 182 2.37 -6.84 -11.79
CA PRO A 182 2.38 -7.48 -13.11
C PRO A 182 2.96 -8.90 -13.07
N LYS A 183 2.54 -9.77 -14.02
CA LYS A 183 3.02 -11.16 -14.12
C LYS A 183 4.55 -11.28 -14.24
N SER A 184 5.20 -10.28 -14.85
CA SER A 184 6.67 -10.23 -14.97
C SER A 184 7.39 -10.13 -13.63
N ASN A 185 6.69 -9.72 -12.56
CA ASN A 185 7.27 -9.51 -11.24
C ASN A 185 6.82 -10.58 -10.23
N VAL A 186 6.24 -11.71 -10.68
CA VAL A 186 5.85 -12.81 -9.79
C VAL A 186 7.06 -13.34 -9.01
N THR A 187 8.17 -13.63 -9.68
CA THR A 187 9.41 -14.08 -9.02
C THR A 187 9.93 -13.05 -8.01
N LEU A 188 9.84 -11.75 -8.32
CA LEU A 188 10.23 -10.70 -7.36
C LEU A 188 9.29 -10.70 -6.14
N ALA A 189 7.98 -10.84 -6.35
CA ALA A 189 7.01 -10.90 -5.27
C ALA A 189 7.28 -12.12 -4.36
N GLU A 190 7.62 -13.28 -4.93
CA GLU A 190 8.03 -14.47 -4.18
C GLU A 190 9.31 -14.22 -3.36
N GLU A 191 10.33 -13.59 -3.96
CA GLU A 191 11.54 -13.21 -3.23
C GLU A 191 11.24 -12.25 -2.06
N ILE A 192 10.35 -11.27 -2.27
CA ILE A 192 9.89 -10.37 -1.21
C ILE A 192 9.17 -11.16 -0.12
N THR A 193 8.30 -12.13 -0.44
CA THR A 193 7.62 -12.92 0.61
C THR A 193 8.57 -13.78 1.43
N ASN A 194 9.70 -14.21 0.84
CA ASN A 194 10.68 -15.06 1.51
C ASN A 194 11.64 -14.28 2.42
N LYS A 195 11.97 -13.04 2.06
CA LYS A 195 13.02 -12.24 2.73
C LYS A 195 12.53 -10.91 3.29
N GLY A 196 11.29 -10.54 3.02
CA GLY A 196 10.67 -9.29 3.43
C GLY A 196 9.18 -9.49 3.68
N LEU A 197 8.36 -8.54 3.24
CA LEU A 197 6.92 -8.57 3.45
C LEU A 197 6.16 -8.09 2.21
N LEU A 198 5.15 -8.85 1.80
CA LEU A 198 4.20 -8.44 0.78
C LEU A 198 2.85 -8.16 1.43
N ILE A 199 2.23 -7.02 1.13
CA ILE A 199 0.94 -6.61 1.69
C ILE A 199 -0.05 -6.18 0.61
N SER A 200 -1.34 -6.23 0.93
CA SER A 200 -2.41 -5.69 0.11
C SER A 200 -3.61 -5.28 0.98
N GLU A 201 -4.32 -4.23 0.60
CA GLU A 201 -5.67 -3.96 1.13
C GLU A 201 -6.75 -4.76 0.38
N THR A 202 -6.43 -5.27 -0.81
CA THR A 202 -7.38 -6.01 -1.65
C THR A 202 -7.50 -7.47 -1.17
N PRO A 203 -8.73 -8.03 -1.07
CA PRO A 203 -8.92 -9.44 -0.72
C PRO A 203 -8.04 -10.38 -1.56
N PRO A 204 -7.41 -11.42 -0.97
CA PRO A 204 -6.36 -12.19 -1.62
C PRO A 204 -6.68 -12.75 -3.01
N GLU A 205 -7.94 -13.12 -3.25
CA GLU A 205 -8.41 -13.73 -4.51
C GLU A 205 -8.76 -12.70 -5.59
N MET A 206 -8.86 -11.40 -5.24
CA MET A 206 -9.34 -10.36 -6.15
C MET A 206 -8.22 -9.89 -7.09
N LYS A 207 -8.56 -9.80 -8.39
CA LYS A 207 -7.64 -9.32 -9.43
C LYS A 207 -7.40 -7.81 -9.30
N ALA A 208 -6.21 -7.37 -9.68
CA ALA A 208 -5.87 -5.97 -9.75
C ALA A 208 -6.65 -5.27 -10.88
N GLU A 209 -7.27 -4.14 -10.56
CA GLU A 209 -7.93 -3.25 -11.52
C GLU A 209 -7.19 -1.91 -11.62
N PRO A 210 -7.26 -1.17 -12.75
CA PRO A 210 -6.52 0.08 -12.94
C PRO A 210 -6.71 1.13 -11.84
N TRP A 211 -7.92 1.24 -11.29
CA TRP A 211 -8.25 2.20 -10.23
C TRP A 211 -7.66 1.82 -8.87
N MET A 212 -7.22 0.57 -8.68
CA MET A 212 -6.60 0.11 -7.43
C MET A 212 -5.14 0.56 -7.30
N PHE A 213 -4.43 0.85 -8.40
CA PHE A 213 -3.03 1.29 -8.30
C PHE A 213 -2.87 2.67 -7.66
N PRO A 214 -3.68 3.70 -8.00
CA PRO A 214 -3.67 4.96 -7.25
C PRO A 214 -4.09 4.77 -5.79
N LEU A 215 -5.11 3.94 -5.51
CA LEU A 215 -5.56 3.67 -4.14
C LEU A 215 -4.47 2.99 -3.30
N ARG A 216 -3.71 2.07 -3.90
CA ARG A 216 -2.57 1.42 -3.24
C ARG A 216 -1.50 2.43 -2.81
N ASN A 217 -1.27 3.48 -3.59
CA ASN A 217 -0.16 4.40 -3.35
C ASN A 217 -0.25 5.14 -2.01
N ARG A 218 -1.47 5.41 -1.50
CA ARG A 218 -1.63 5.97 -0.15
C ARG A 218 -1.16 5.04 0.97
N ILE A 219 -1.12 3.72 0.72
CA ILE A 219 -0.56 2.76 1.68
C ILE A 219 0.98 2.85 1.67
N ILE A 220 1.60 3.04 0.50
CA ILE A 220 3.05 3.25 0.40
C ILE A 220 3.44 4.51 1.19
N SER A 221 2.81 5.65 0.93
CA SER A 221 3.09 6.88 1.67
C SER A 221 2.67 6.78 3.13
N GLY A 222 1.54 6.13 3.44
CA GLY A 222 1.03 5.96 4.79
C GLY A 222 1.91 5.10 5.70
N LEU A 223 2.60 4.09 5.14
CA LEU A 223 3.55 3.28 5.89
C LEU A 223 4.92 3.94 6.07
N SER A 224 5.23 4.97 5.28
CA SER A 224 6.57 5.55 5.22
C SER A 224 6.67 6.80 6.07
N GLN A 225 7.85 7.06 6.65
CA GLN A 225 8.14 8.36 7.27
C GLN A 225 8.38 9.44 6.21
N GLY A 226 8.89 9.05 5.04
CA GLY A 226 8.97 9.90 3.86
C GLY A 226 8.98 9.10 2.56
N VAL A 227 8.82 9.79 1.43
CA VAL A 227 8.76 9.19 0.09
C VAL A 227 9.82 9.80 -0.82
N PHE A 228 10.67 8.96 -1.37
CA PHE A 228 11.68 9.30 -2.36
C PHE A 228 11.18 9.03 -3.79
N VAL A 229 11.11 10.09 -4.59
CA VAL A 229 10.73 10.06 -5.99
C VAL A 229 11.98 10.16 -6.87
N VAL A 230 12.27 9.08 -7.60
CA VAL A 230 13.53 8.95 -8.35
C VAL A 230 13.43 9.57 -9.75
N GLU A 231 12.39 9.23 -10.49
CA GLU A 231 12.13 9.79 -11.81
C GLU A 231 10.62 9.80 -12.02
N ALA A 232 10.09 10.94 -12.45
CA ALA A 232 8.67 11.14 -12.68
C ALA A 232 8.49 12.11 -13.85
N LYS A 233 7.66 11.71 -14.82
CA LYS A 233 7.12 12.67 -15.79
C LYS A 233 6.00 13.49 -15.15
N GLU A 234 5.65 14.61 -15.79
CA GLU A 234 4.44 15.34 -15.45
C GLU A 234 3.21 14.41 -15.45
N ARG A 235 2.31 14.62 -14.49
CA ARG A 235 1.08 13.83 -14.30
C ARG A 235 1.32 12.31 -14.17
N SER A 236 2.48 11.89 -13.67
CA SER A 236 2.76 10.47 -13.41
C SER A 236 2.11 9.98 -12.12
N GLY A 237 1.82 8.68 -12.03
CA GLY A 237 1.29 8.06 -10.80
C GLY A 237 2.23 8.15 -9.60
N SER A 238 3.53 8.34 -9.82
CA SER A 238 4.50 8.58 -8.76
C SER A 238 4.28 9.94 -8.08
N LEU A 239 3.85 10.96 -8.83
CA LEU A 239 3.49 12.27 -8.29
C LEU A 239 2.23 12.20 -7.42
N ILE A 240 1.28 11.31 -7.73
CA ILE A 240 0.12 11.03 -6.87
C ILE A 240 0.57 10.52 -5.50
N THR A 241 1.62 9.69 -5.47
CA THR A 241 2.16 9.17 -4.21
C THR A 241 2.87 10.26 -3.41
N ALA A 242 3.63 11.12 -4.09
CA ALA A 242 4.28 12.27 -3.47
C ALA A 242 3.26 13.24 -2.87
N GLN A 243 2.18 13.53 -3.61
CA GLN A 243 1.09 14.38 -3.11
C GLN A 243 0.40 13.75 -1.90
N ALA A 244 0.07 12.46 -1.95
CA ALA A 244 -0.47 11.74 -0.79
C ALA A 244 0.49 11.78 0.42
N ALA A 245 1.81 11.72 0.19
CA ALA A 245 2.80 11.85 1.25
C ALA A 245 2.75 13.24 1.91
N MET A 246 2.67 14.32 1.14
CA MET A 246 2.50 15.68 1.67
C MET A 246 1.20 15.82 2.47
N GLU A 247 0.09 15.30 1.95
CA GLU A 247 -1.22 15.32 2.62
C GLU A 247 -1.20 14.56 3.95
N HIS A 248 -0.39 13.51 4.06
CA HIS A 248 -0.18 12.74 5.28
C HIS A 248 0.85 13.38 6.24
N GLY A 249 1.42 14.53 5.90
CA GLY A 249 2.50 15.16 6.66
C GLY A 249 3.78 14.33 6.67
N ARG A 250 4.13 13.70 5.54
CA ARG A 250 5.37 12.93 5.34
C ARG A 250 6.35 13.73 4.50
N GLU A 251 7.64 13.52 4.78
CA GLU A 251 8.69 14.13 3.98
C GLU A 251 8.64 13.64 2.54
N VAL A 252 8.85 14.56 1.59
CA VAL A 252 8.96 14.23 0.16
C VAL A 252 10.36 14.59 -0.30
N PHE A 253 11.03 13.57 -0.84
CA PHE A 253 12.36 13.65 -1.37
C PHE A 253 12.31 13.45 -2.89
N ALA A 254 13.11 14.20 -3.63
CA ALA A 254 13.13 14.10 -5.08
C ALA A 254 14.57 14.13 -5.63
N LEU A 255 14.84 13.21 -6.56
CA LEU A 255 16.10 13.19 -7.30
C LEU A 255 16.05 14.29 -8.38
N PRO A 256 16.99 15.25 -8.37
CA PRO A 256 17.07 16.23 -9.44
C PRO A 256 17.52 15.55 -10.74
N GLY A 257 17.14 16.12 -11.88
CA GLY A 257 17.62 15.60 -13.16
C GLY A 257 17.67 16.65 -14.25
N ASN A 258 18.18 16.26 -15.41
CA ASN A 258 18.30 17.14 -16.57
C ASN A 258 16.94 17.78 -16.94
N VAL A 259 16.88 19.10 -17.02
CA VAL A 259 15.67 19.87 -17.35
C VAL A 259 15.09 19.54 -18.73
N THR A 260 15.90 19.00 -19.65
CA THR A 260 15.42 18.55 -20.97
C THR A 260 14.91 17.11 -20.98
N SER A 261 15.10 16.36 -19.89
CA SER A 261 14.57 15.01 -19.73
C SER A 261 13.14 15.05 -19.22
N GLN A 262 12.20 14.53 -20.02
CA GLN A 262 10.80 14.39 -19.60
C GLN A 262 10.61 13.57 -18.33
N LYS A 263 11.54 12.66 -18.01
CA LYS A 263 11.50 11.81 -16.81
C LYS A 263 11.95 12.54 -15.54
N SER A 264 12.55 13.72 -15.68
CA SER A 264 13.01 14.55 -14.57
C SER A 264 12.09 15.74 -14.30
N MET A 265 11.17 16.07 -15.22
CA MET A 265 10.29 17.22 -15.07
C MET A 265 9.46 17.17 -13.78
N GLY A 266 8.88 16.01 -13.46
CA GLY A 266 8.07 15.86 -12.26
C GLY A 266 8.88 15.93 -10.97
N THR A 267 10.10 15.37 -10.94
CA THR A 267 10.95 15.48 -9.74
C THR A 267 11.51 16.88 -9.56
N ASN A 268 11.91 17.55 -10.64
CA ASN A 268 12.34 18.95 -10.59
C ASN A 268 11.19 19.88 -10.16
N GLN A 269 9.96 19.63 -10.63
CA GLN A 269 8.78 20.38 -10.17
C GLN A 269 8.52 20.16 -8.68
N LEU A 270 8.56 18.91 -8.21
CA LEU A 270 8.43 18.62 -6.77
C LEU A 270 9.46 19.40 -5.95
N ILE A 271 10.71 19.47 -6.40
CA ILE A 271 11.77 20.26 -5.73
C ILE A 271 11.39 21.75 -5.72
N SER A 272 10.93 22.29 -6.85
CA SER A 272 10.46 23.67 -6.93
C SER A 272 9.28 23.95 -6.00
N ASP A 273 8.43 22.95 -5.76
CA ASP A 273 7.25 23.03 -4.90
C ASP A 273 7.59 22.78 -3.41
N GLY A 274 8.86 22.56 -3.08
CA GLY A 274 9.35 22.44 -1.70
C GLY A 274 9.78 21.03 -1.26
N ALA A 275 9.74 20.03 -2.13
CA ALA A 275 10.32 18.72 -1.82
C ALA A 275 11.85 18.82 -1.63
N LYS A 276 12.40 18.05 -0.68
CA LYS A 276 13.83 18.07 -0.39
C LYS A 276 14.61 17.43 -1.55
N LEU A 277 15.54 18.20 -2.12
CA LEU A 277 16.42 17.74 -3.18
C LEU A 277 17.43 16.71 -2.64
N VAL A 278 17.54 15.55 -3.29
CA VAL A 278 18.44 14.46 -2.87
C VAL A 278 19.58 14.26 -3.85
N LEU A 279 20.81 14.51 -3.39
CA LEU A 279 22.05 14.18 -4.13
C LEU A 279 22.72 12.91 -3.61
N SER A 280 22.40 12.52 -2.37
CA SER A 280 22.96 11.35 -1.70
C SER A 280 21.99 10.86 -0.62
N SER A 281 22.27 9.71 0.00
CA SER A 281 21.46 9.21 1.12
C SER A 281 21.37 10.19 2.30
N ARG A 282 22.38 11.06 2.49
CA ARG A 282 22.48 11.97 3.65
C ARG A 282 21.25 12.87 3.82
N GLN A 283 20.74 13.43 2.73
CA GLN A 283 19.57 14.31 2.78
C GLN A 283 18.32 13.61 3.32
N ILE A 284 18.20 12.29 3.10
CA ILE A 284 17.12 11.47 3.62
C ILE A 284 17.39 11.14 5.10
N GLU A 285 18.64 10.82 5.44
CA GLU A 285 19.05 10.46 6.80
C GLU A 285 18.92 11.61 7.80
N GLU A 286 19.08 12.86 7.38
CA GLU A 286 18.96 14.04 8.26
C GLU A 286 17.55 14.26 8.82
N GLU A 287 16.52 13.66 8.21
CA GLU A 287 15.11 13.83 8.60
C GLU A 287 14.59 12.71 9.52
N PHE A 288 15.39 11.68 9.80
CA PHE A 288 14.95 10.47 10.52
C PHE A 288 15.92 10.06 11.65
#